data_AF-A0A7L2WH00-F1
#
_entry.id   AF-A0A7L2WH00-F1
#
_cell.length_a   1.000
_cell.length_b   1.000
_cell.length_c   1.000
_cell.angle_alpha   90.00
_cell.angle_beta   90.00
_cell.angle_gamma   90.00
#
_symmetry.space_group_name_H-M   'P 1'
#
loop_
_entity.id
_entity.type
_entity.pdbx_description
1 polymer ?
#
loop_
_entity_poly.entity_id
_entity_poly.type
_entity_poly.pdbx_seq_one_letter_code
_entity_poly.pdbx_strand_id
1 'polypeptide(L)' 'MVQLHSYVPASSTPQKLANWGHLNRKVLSKLNFSIPDDVIRQVVQCRPGTVEQVLLLLRQKIEEKQQQSKAVSGPGQ' A
#
# COMPACT_ATOMS: atom_id res chain seq x y z
N MET A 1 -0.89 -12.14 -5.55
CA MET A 1 -2.26 -11.69 -5.83
C MET A 1 -2.88 -11.05 -4.60
N VAL A 2 -3.59 -9.94 -4.76
CA VAL A 2 -4.37 -9.27 -3.71
C VAL A 2 -5.76 -9.88 -3.72
N GLN A 3 -6.23 -10.42 -2.58
CA GLN A 3 -7.58 -10.98 -2.49
C GLN A 3 -8.60 -9.88 -2.19
N LEU A 4 -9.34 -9.46 -3.21
CA LEU A 4 -10.28 -8.34 -3.13
C LEU A 4 -11.51 -8.63 -2.24
N HIS A 5 -11.88 -9.90 -2.05
CA HIS A 5 -13.00 -10.28 -1.18
C HIS A 5 -12.82 -9.91 0.30
N SER A 6 -11.62 -9.50 0.71
CA SER A 6 -11.33 -9.04 2.07
C SER A 6 -11.57 -7.54 2.26
N TYR A 7 -11.92 -6.82 1.19
CA TYR A 7 -12.21 -5.39 1.22
C TYR A 7 -13.69 -5.18 0.89
N VAL A 8 -14.52 -5.24 1.94
CA VAL A 8 -15.93 -4.85 1.79
C VAL A 8 -15.96 -3.34 1.50
N PRO A 9 -16.62 -2.88 0.42
CA PRO A 9 -16.84 -1.46 0.20
C PRO A 9 -17.69 -0.93 1.35
N ALA A 10 -17.08 -0.11 2.20
CA ALA A 10 -17.73 0.41 3.40
C ALA A 10 -17.60 1.91 3.44
N SER A 11 -18.73 2.60 3.63
CA SER A 11 -18.79 4.04 3.89
C SER A 11 -18.40 4.39 5.32
N SER A 12 -18.32 3.40 6.21
CA SER A 12 -18.03 3.60 7.64
C SER A 12 -16.52 3.77 7.89
N THR A 13 -16.14 4.91 8.46
CA THR A 13 -14.79 5.27 8.94
C THR A 13 -14.05 4.12 9.64
N PRO A 14 -14.61 3.43 10.66
CA PRO A 14 -13.94 2.32 11.32
C PRO A 14 -13.61 1.15 10.38
N GLN A 15 -14.48 0.87 9.40
CA GLN A 15 -14.23 -0.19 8.42
C GLN A 15 -13.16 0.24 7.42
N LYS A 16 -13.13 1.51 7.01
CA LYS A 16 -12.03 2.06 6.19
C LYS A 16 -10.68 1.93 6.92
N LEU A 17 -10.63 2.24 8.22
CA LEU A 17 -9.41 2.08 9.04
C LEU A 17 -8.95 0.62 9.09
N ALA A 18 -9.88 -0.31 9.36
CA ALA A 18 -9.59 -1.74 9.37
C ALA A 18 -9.05 -2.21 8.00
N ASN A 19 -9.71 -1.81 6.91
CA ASN A 19 -9.30 -2.14 5.55
C ASN A 19 -7.88 -1.62 5.24
N TRP A 20 -7.57 -0.37 5.59
CA TRP A 20 -6.22 0.20 5.42
C TRP A 20 -5.18 -0.51 6.28
N GLY A 21 -5.50 -0.85 7.53
CA GLY A 21 -4.61 -1.62 8.40
C GLY A 21 -4.35 -3.04 7.87
N HIS A 22 -5.33 -3.66 7.22
CA HIS A 22 -5.17 -4.95 6.54
C HIS A 22 -4.28 -4.82 5.30
N LEU A 23 -4.51 -3.81 4.46
CA LEU A 23 -3.68 -3.52 3.28
C LEU A 23 -2.22 -3.29 3.69
N ASN A 24 -1.99 -2.48 4.73
CA ASN A 24 -0.67 -2.15 5.23
C ASN A 24 0.12 -3.40 5.64
N ARG A 25 -0.51 -4.28 6.43
CA ARG A 25 0.14 -5.49 6.94
C ARG A 25 0.31 -6.59 5.88
N LYS A 26 -0.67 -6.80 5.00
CA LYS A 26 -0.67 -7.95 4.08
C LYS A 26 -0.04 -7.66 2.72
N VAL A 27 -0.14 -6.42 2.23
CA VAL A 27 0.27 -6.03 0.88
C VAL A 27 1.48 -5.11 0.94
N LEU A 28 1.38 -3.98 1.64
CA LEU A 28 2.46 -2.98 1.65
C LEU A 28 3.73 -3.50 2.32
N SER A 29 3.60 -4.30 3.39
CA SER A 29 4.72 -4.97 4.05
C SER A 29 5.57 -5.83 3.09
N LYS A 30 4.96 -6.45 2.07
CA LYS A 30 5.70 -7.23 1.05
C LYS A 30 6.57 -6.36 0.13
N LEU A 31 6.24 -5.07 0.04
CA LEU A 31 7.00 -4.05 -0.67
C LEU A 31 8.03 -3.35 0.23
N ASN A 32 8.23 -3.83 1.48
CA ASN A 32 9.00 -3.13 2.51
C ASN A 32 8.49 -1.70 2.73
N PHE A 33 7.18 -1.49 2.59
CA PHE A 33 6.51 -0.22 2.77
C PHE A 33 5.49 -0.34 3.90
N SER A 34 5.50 0.63 4.81
CA SER A 34 4.56 0.68 5.94
C SER A 34 4.05 2.10 6.12
N ILE A 35 2.73 2.25 6.21
CA ILE A 35 2.07 3.51 6.45
C ILE A 35 1.77 3.64 7.96
N PRO A 36 2.16 4.75 8.62
CA PRO A 36 1.80 5.00 10.01
C PRO A 36 0.28 5.09 10.22
N ASP A 37 -0.21 4.70 11.40
CA ASP A 37 -1.64 4.73 11.73
C ASP A 37 -2.23 6.16 11.63
N ASP A 38 -1.45 7.18 11.99
CA ASP A 38 -1.87 8.58 11.85
C ASP A 38 -2.12 8.97 10.39
N VAL A 39 -1.23 8.56 9.48
CA VAL A 39 -1.40 8.81 8.04
C VAL A 39 -2.60 8.04 7.50
N ILE A 40 -2.82 6.80 7.96
CA ILE A 40 -4.02 6.02 7.61
C ILE A 40 -5.29 6.75 8.06
N ARG A 41 -5.33 7.32 9.26
CA ARG A 41 -6.47 8.12 9.75
C ARG A 41 -6.72 9.33 8.87
N GLN A 42 -5.68 10.06 8.51
CA GLN A 42 -5.77 11.23 7.62
C GLN A 42 -6.31 10.83 6.22
N VAL A 43 -5.89 9.70 5.67
CA VAL A 43 -6.43 9.17 4.40
C VAL A 43 -7.90 8.79 4.54
N VAL A 44 -8.29 8.15 5.65
CA VAL A 44 -9.69 7.79 5.89
C VAL A 44 -10.59 9.03 6.02
N GLN A 45 -10.07 10.10 6.62
CA GLN A 45 -10.72 11.42 6.76
C GLN A 45 -10.71 12.25 5.48
N CYS A 46 -10.16 11.74 4.36
CA CYS A 46 -10.05 12.46 3.09
C CYS A 46 -9.26 13.77 3.22
N ARG A 47 -8.21 13.81 4.05
CA ARG A 47 -7.33 14.98 4.13
C ARG A 47 -6.66 15.21 2.77
N PRO A 48 -6.81 16.41 2.17
CA PRO A 48 -6.20 16.72 0.87
C PRO A 48 -4.68 16.54 0.89
N GLY A 49 -4.11 15.94 -0.15
CA GLY A 49 -2.67 15.74 -0.31
C GLY A 49 -2.11 14.49 0.38
N THR A 50 -2.76 13.96 1.43
CA THR A 50 -2.23 12.82 2.17
C THR A 50 -2.27 11.53 1.35
N VAL A 51 -3.35 11.27 0.62
CA VAL A 51 -3.46 10.06 -0.20
C VAL A 51 -2.50 10.12 -1.39
N GLU A 52 -2.29 11.31 -1.95
CA GLU A 52 -1.37 11.56 -3.05
C GLU A 52 0.07 11.31 -2.63
N GLN A 53 0.47 11.77 -1.43
CA GLN A 53 1.79 11.46 -0.87
C GLN A 53 2.01 9.95 -0.69
N VAL A 54 1.00 9.24 -0.17
CA VAL A 54 1.06 7.78 -0.04
C VAL A 54 1.22 7.10 -1.40
N LEU A 55 0.46 7.53 -2.41
CA LEU A 55 0.51 6.96 -3.76
C LEU A 55 1.85 7.22 -4.46
N LEU A 56 2.43 8.41 -4.28
CA LEU A 56 3.75 8.75 -4.83
C LEU A 56 4.86 7.88 -4.24
N LEU A 57 4.87 7.67 -2.93
CA LEU A 57 5.83 6.80 -2.25
C LEU A 57 5.64 5.33 -2.64
N LEU A 58 4.37 4.89 -2.73
CA LEU A 58 4.04 3.53 -3.12
C LEU A 58 4.53 3.23 -4.54
N ARG A 59 4.35 4.17 -5.48
CA ARG A 59 4.82 4.02 -6.86
C ARG A 59 6.34 3.79 -6.89
N GLN A 60 7.11 4.61 -6.17
CA GLN A 60 8.57 4.45 -6.08
C GLN A 60 8.94 3.06 -5.56
N LYS A 61 8.29 2.60 -4.49
CA LYS A 61 8.55 1.26 -3.92
C LYS A 61 8.25 0.12 -4.89
N ILE A 62 7.19 0.25 -5.70
CA ILE A 62 6.83 -0.71 -6.73
C ILE A 62 7.87 -0.70 -7.87
N GLU A 63 8.33 0.48 -8.30
CA GLU A 63 9.37 0.63 -9.32
C GLU A 63 10.72 0.04 -8.84
N GLU A 64 11.12 0.29 -7.59
CA GLU A 64 12.31 -0.30 -6.96
C GLU A 64 12.24 -1.84 -6.96
N LYS A 65 11.11 -2.41 -6.50
CA LYS A 65 10.91 -3.87 -6.45
C LYS A 65 10.95 -4.50 -7.85
N GLN A 66 10.33 -3.87 -8.85
CA GLN A 66 10.35 -4.36 -10.23
C GLN A 66 11.76 -4.33 -10.84
N GLN A 67 12.54 -3.29 -10.56
CA GLN A 67 13.94 -3.22 -10.99
C GLN A 67 14.78 -4.31 -10.32
N GLN A 68 14.57 -4.57 -9.03
CA GLN A 68 15.26 -5.62 -8.29
C GLN A 68 14.92 -7.02 -8.84
N SER A 69 13.65 -7.27 -9.22
CA SER A 69 13.25 -8.51 -9.88
C SER A 69 13.87 -8.65 -11.28
N LYS A 70 14.00 -7.58 -12.05
CA LYS A 70 14.70 -7.61 -13.35
C LYS A 70 16.21 -7.84 -13.23
N ALA A 71 16.85 -7.27 -12.22
CA ALA A 71 18.28 -7.45 -11.97
C ALA A 71 18.64 -8.89 -11.55
N VAL A 72 17.70 -9.61 -10.93
CA VAL A 72 17.88 -11.04 -10.56
C VAL A 72 17.64 -11.99 -11.75
N SER A 73 17.02 -11.54 -12.84
CA SER A 73 16.61 -12.38 -13.96
C SER A 73 17.38 -12.16 -15.29
N GLY A 74 18.63 -11.67 -15.27
CA GLY A 74 19.46 -11.71 -16.47
C GLY A 74 20.96 -11.52 -16.23
N PRO A 75 21.82 -12.07 -17.12
CA PRO A 75 21.92 -13.48 -17.51
C PRO A 75 23.25 -14.05 -16.97
N GLY A 76 23.20 -15.23 -16.35
CA GLY A 76 24.37 -15.86 -15.77
C GLY A 76 24.33 -17.38 -15.92
N GLN A 77 25.01 -17.82 -16.98
CA GLN A 77 25.37 -19.19 -17.41
C GLN A 77 24.34 -20.01 -18.19
#